data_AF-A0A7K3KQS8-F1
#
_entry.id   AF-A0A7K3KQS8-F1
#
_cell.length_a   1.000
_cell.length_b   1.000
_cell.length_c   1.000
_cell.angle_alpha   90.00
_cell.angle_beta   90.00
_cell.angle_gamma   90.00
#
_symmetry.space_group_name_H-M   'P 1'
#
loop_
_entity.id
_entity.type
_entity.pdbx_description
1 polymer ?
#
loop_
_entity_poly.entity_id
_entity_poly.type
_entity_poly.pdbx_seq_one_letter_code
_entity_poly.pdbx_strand_id
1 'polypeptide(L)'
;MNSTEMTDNLSMEEKLQQMDAETKRKEIRDNKAAQQDTMMRGTLWFTLADILSRLLGAIYIIPWFAWMGEHNNEANALFSMGYNIYALFLLISTAGLPVAIAREVAHYNAMGDENLSNRLVRHIFIFMVGLGIVAAGVMYIGAPALAAMSGGGENLTEVMRSLSLAILIFPAMSVIRGYFQGLND
;
A
#
# COMPACT_ATOMS: atom_id res chain seq x y z
N MET A 1 -18.56 31.96 -57.47
CA MET A 1 -17.30 31.49 -56.85
C MET A 1 -16.35 31.13 -57.98
N ASN A 2 -15.25 31.89 -58.12
CA ASN A 2 -14.26 31.65 -59.17
C ASN A 2 -13.24 30.58 -58.71
N SER A 3 -12.60 29.85 -59.62
CA SER A 3 -11.70 28.73 -59.28
C SER A 3 -10.57 29.13 -58.33
N THR A 4 -10.10 30.39 -58.42
CA THR A 4 -9.06 30.98 -57.57
C THR A 4 -9.52 31.16 -56.11
N GLU A 5 -10.78 31.55 -55.88
CA GLU A 5 -11.32 31.69 -54.51
C GLU A 5 -11.50 30.32 -53.83
N MET A 6 -11.84 29.30 -54.63
CA MET A 6 -12.01 27.94 -54.13
C MET A 6 -10.69 27.28 -53.73
N THR A 7 -9.61 27.55 -54.48
CA THR A 7 -8.26 27.09 -54.12
C THR A 7 -7.71 27.79 -52.88
N ASP A 8 -7.99 29.09 -52.71
CA ASP A 8 -7.54 29.84 -51.53
C ASP A 8 -8.24 29.36 -50.25
N ASN A 9 -9.55 29.10 -50.30
CA ASN A 9 -10.31 28.57 -49.17
C ASN A 9 -9.84 27.16 -48.76
N LEU A 10 -9.57 26.28 -49.73
CA LEU A 10 -9.01 24.95 -49.45
C LEU A 10 -7.65 25.04 -48.75
N SER A 11 -6.79 25.96 -49.19
CA SER A 11 -5.46 26.17 -48.58
C SER A 11 -5.55 26.72 -47.15
N MET A 12 -6.59 27.50 -46.85
CA MET A 12 -6.83 28.02 -45.51
C MET A 12 -7.36 26.94 -44.57
N GLU A 13 -8.23 26.04 -45.05
CA GLU A 13 -8.69 24.89 -44.27
C GLU A 13 -7.52 23.94 -43.92
N GLU A 14 -6.62 23.66 -44.87
CA GLU A 14 -5.43 22.84 -44.61
C GLU A 14 -4.50 23.49 -43.57
N LYS A 15 -4.29 24.81 -43.63
CA LYS A 15 -3.49 25.55 -42.64
C LYS A 15 -4.13 25.53 -41.25
N LEU A 16 -5.45 25.67 -41.17
CA LEU A 16 -6.18 25.58 -39.89
C LEU A 16 -6.06 24.17 -39.30
N GLN A 17 -6.22 23.12 -40.11
CA GLN A 17 -6.04 21.74 -39.66
C GLN A 17 -4.61 21.46 -39.18
N GLN A 18 -3.60 22.02 -39.85
CA GLN A 18 -2.21 21.91 -39.42
C GLN A 18 -1.96 22.65 -38.10
N MET A 19 -2.48 23.87 -37.95
CA MET A 19 -2.39 24.64 -36.70
C MET A 19 -3.09 23.93 -35.53
N ASP A 20 -4.26 23.35 -35.76
CA ASP A 20 -5.00 22.58 -34.76
C ASP A 20 -4.23 21.30 -34.37
N ALA A 21 -3.63 20.62 -35.34
CA ALA A 21 -2.81 19.44 -35.09
C ALA A 21 -1.53 19.76 -34.30
N GLU A 22 -0.86 20.89 -34.59
CA GLU A 22 0.30 21.36 -33.84
C GLU A 22 -0.07 21.77 -32.40
N THR A 23 -1.20 22.46 -32.24
CA THR A 23 -1.74 22.86 -30.93
C THR A 23 -2.04 21.63 -30.08
N LYS A 24 -2.75 20.65 -30.64
CA LYS A 24 -3.08 19.39 -29.96
C LYS A 24 -1.83 18.56 -29.61
N ARG A 25 -0.82 18.52 -30.50
CA ARG A 25 0.47 17.87 -30.21
C ARG A 25 1.22 18.56 -29.07
N LYS A 26 1.18 19.89 -29.02
CA LYS A 26 1.79 20.68 -27.96
C LYS A 26 1.10 20.43 -26.63
N GLU A 27 -0.24 20.44 -26.58
CA GLU A 27 -1.03 20.10 -25.39
C GLU A 27 -0.73 18.69 -24.87
N ILE A 28 -0.67 17.68 -25.74
CA ILE A 28 -0.33 16.30 -25.35
C ILE A 28 1.07 16.23 -24.74
N ARG A 29 2.05 16.92 -25.34
CA ARG A 29 3.42 16.95 -24.84
C ARG A 29 3.52 17.65 -23.49
N ASP A 30 2.84 18.77 -23.33
CA ASP A 30 2.87 19.57 -22.12
C ASP A 30 2.14 18.83 -20.97
N ASN A 31 1.00 18.18 -21.23
CA ASN A 31 0.33 17.30 -20.27
C ASN A 31 1.20 16.09 -19.88
N LYS A 32 1.89 15.48 -20.83
CA LYS A 32 2.80 14.36 -20.56
C LYS A 32 3.99 14.80 -19.71
N ALA A 33 4.57 15.96 -19.99
CA ALA A 33 5.65 16.53 -19.20
C ALA A 33 5.20 16.89 -17.78
N ALA A 34 4.00 17.46 -17.63
CA ALA A 34 3.40 17.75 -16.32
C ALA A 34 3.15 16.46 -15.52
N GLN A 35 2.58 15.43 -16.15
CA GLN A 35 2.34 14.13 -15.53
C GLN A 35 3.66 13.44 -15.10
N GLN A 36 4.71 13.56 -15.91
CA GLN A 36 6.05 13.07 -15.55
C GLN A 36 6.64 13.82 -14.34
N ASP A 37 6.49 15.15 -14.27
CA ASP A 37 6.95 15.94 -13.12
C ASP A 37 6.19 15.56 -11.85
N THR A 38 4.87 15.40 -11.90
CA THR A 38 4.06 14.96 -10.76
C THR A 38 4.46 13.58 -10.27
N MET A 39 4.62 12.61 -11.18
CA MET A 39 5.04 11.24 -10.83
C MET A 39 6.45 11.20 -10.24
N MET A 40 7.37 12.00 -10.79
CA MET A 40 8.75 12.09 -10.30
C MET A 40 8.79 12.69 -8.89
N ARG A 41 8.07 13.78 -8.64
CA ARG A 41 7.95 14.38 -7.30
C ARG A 41 7.33 13.41 -6.28
N GLY A 42 6.27 12.69 -6.67
CA GLY A 42 5.65 11.66 -5.84
C GLY A 42 6.64 10.54 -5.48
N THR A 43 7.37 10.04 -6.47
CA THR A 43 8.37 8.98 -6.29
C THR A 43 9.54 9.42 -5.40
N LEU A 44 10.01 10.68 -5.54
CA LEU A 44 11.05 11.25 -4.68
C LEU A 44 10.62 11.30 -3.23
N TRP A 45 9.40 11.78 -2.96
CA TRP A 45 8.86 11.81 -1.59
C TRP A 45 8.73 10.40 -0.99
N PHE A 46 8.22 9.43 -1.76
CA PHE A 46 8.14 8.03 -1.34
C PHE A 46 9.52 7.43 -1.04
N THR A 47 10.51 7.71 -1.89
CA THR A 47 11.88 7.20 -1.70
C THR A 47 12.52 7.76 -0.44
N LEU A 48 12.36 9.07 -0.20
CA LEU A 48 12.83 9.71 1.03
C LEU A 48 12.12 9.14 2.27
N ALA A 49 10.81 8.92 2.19
CA ALA A 49 10.05 8.30 3.27
C ALA A 49 10.52 6.87 3.58
N ASP A 50 10.84 6.06 2.56
CA ASP A 50 11.37 4.70 2.76
C ASP A 50 12.76 4.73 3.43
N ILE A 51 13.65 5.60 2.96
CA ILE A 51 15.00 5.76 3.55
C ILE A 51 14.91 6.20 5.01
N LEU A 52 14.08 7.19 5.30
CA LEU A 52 13.87 7.67 6.68
C LEU A 52 13.28 6.57 7.57
N SER A 53 12.34 5.77 7.05
CA SER A 53 11.75 4.64 7.79
C SER A 53 12.80 3.58 8.13
N ARG A 54 13.69 3.25 7.18
CA ARG A 54 14.81 2.33 7.41
C ARG A 54 15.82 2.89 8.41
N LEU A 55 16.11 4.19 8.34
CA LEU A 55 17.02 4.85 9.27
C LEU A 55 16.47 4.83 10.71
N LEU A 56 15.19 5.12 10.88
CA LEU A 56 14.52 4.99 12.18
C LEU A 56 14.61 3.57 12.73
N GLY A 57 14.40 2.56 11.87
CA GLY A 57 14.59 1.16 12.23
C GLY A 57 16.02 0.82 12.66
N ALA A 58 17.03 1.35 11.96
CA ALA A 58 18.43 1.17 12.33
C ALA A 58 18.77 1.86 13.67
N ILE A 59 18.23 3.05 13.91
CA ILE A 59 18.41 3.78 15.18
C ILE A 59 17.79 2.98 16.34
N TYR A 60 16.64 2.32 16.13
CA TYR A 60 15.99 1.47 17.15
C TYR A 60 16.86 0.30 17.63
N ILE A 61 17.81 -0.15 16.83
CA ILE A 61 18.72 -1.23 17.23
C ILE A 61 19.56 -0.83 18.46
N ILE A 62 19.98 0.43 18.55
CA ILE A 62 20.82 0.93 19.66
C ILE A 62 20.14 0.75 21.03
N PRO A 63 18.92 1.29 21.28
CA PRO A 63 18.24 1.08 22.55
C PRO A 63 17.85 -0.38 22.78
N TRP A 64 17.49 -1.14 21.73
CA TRP A 64 17.20 -2.57 21.86
C TRP A 64 18.38 -3.35 22.46
N PHE A 65 19.58 -3.16 21.92
CA PHE A 65 20.79 -3.80 22.44
C PHE A 65 21.15 -3.28 23.84
N ALA A 66 20.93 -1.99 24.12
CA ALA A 66 21.17 -1.43 25.45
C ALA A 66 20.22 -2.00 26.52
N TRP A 67 18.95 -2.27 26.18
CA TRP A 67 17.97 -2.85 27.11
C TRP A 67 18.19 -4.34 27.36
N MET A 68 18.56 -5.10 26.33
CA MET A 68 18.72 -6.56 26.43
C MET A 68 20.08 -6.98 27.01
N GLY A 69 21.12 -6.14 26.88
CA GLY A 69 22.44 -6.39 27.47
C GLY A 69 23.01 -7.76 27.11
N GLU A 70 23.33 -8.56 28.14
CA GLU A 70 23.89 -9.91 27.99
C GLU A 70 22.92 -10.94 27.38
N HIS A 71 21.60 -10.67 27.41
CA HIS A 71 20.56 -11.56 26.90
C HIS A 71 20.16 -11.23 25.44
N ASN A 72 20.92 -10.36 24.76
CA ASN A 72 20.60 -9.89 23.42
C ASN A 72 20.43 -11.02 22.38
N ASN A 73 21.28 -12.04 22.43
CA ASN A 73 21.26 -13.16 21.48
C ASN A 73 20.01 -14.03 21.68
N GLU A 74 19.66 -14.33 22.93
CA GLU A 74 18.47 -15.11 23.26
C GLU A 74 17.19 -14.35 22.91
N ALA A 75 17.14 -13.05 23.25
CA ALA A 75 16.03 -12.18 22.89
C ALA A 75 15.81 -12.10 21.37
N ASN A 76 16.88 -11.93 20.60
CA ASN A 76 16.82 -11.90 19.13
C ASN A 76 16.37 -13.25 18.56
N ALA A 77 16.83 -14.37 19.14
CA ALA A 77 16.43 -15.71 18.70
C ALA A 77 14.94 -15.96 18.94
N LEU A 78 14.44 -15.67 20.15
CA LEU A 78 13.03 -15.80 20.52
C LEU A 78 12.14 -14.89 19.68
N PHE A 79 12.55 -13.62 19.49
CA PHE A 79 11.83 -12.68 18.63
C PHE A 79 11.76 -13.18 17.19
N SER A 80 12.87 -13.69 16.63
CA SER A 80 12.90 -14.19 15.25
C SER A 80 12.01 -15.43 15.07
N MET A 81 12.00 -16.34 16.05
CA MET A 81 11.10 -17.50 16.04
C MET A 81 9.62 -17.08 16.06
N GLY A 82 9.25 -16.20 16.99
CA GLY A 82 7.89 -15.68 17.09
C GLY A 82 7.47 -14.89 15.83
N TYR A 83 8.40 -14.10 15.27
CA TYR A 83 8.17 -13.31 14.08
C TYR A 83 7.85 -14.17 12.86
N ASN A 84 8.54 -15.29 12.65
CA ASN A 84 8.24 -16.19 11.52
C ASN A 84 6.80 -16.71 11.56
N ILE A 85 6.31 -17.07 12.74
CA ILE A 85 4.93 -17.54 12.92
C ILE A 85 3.96 -16.37 12.72
N TYR A 86 4.22 -15.24 13.38
CA TYR A 86 3.46 -14.00 13.20
C TYR A 86 3.32 -13.62 11.72
N ALA A 87 4.41 -13.67 10.96
CA ALA A 87 4.45 -13.30 9.55
C ALA A 87 3.55 -14.20 8.70
N LEU A 88 3.45 -15.49 9.02
CA LEU A 88 2.54 -16.41 8.35
C LEU A 88 1.07 -16.01 8.57
N PHE A 89 0.66 -15.77 9.82
CA PHE A 89 -0.70 -15.34 10.13
C PHE A 89 -1.02 -13.98 9.50
N LEU A 90 -0.07 -13.05 9.55
CA LEU A 90 -0.21 -11.74 8.93
C LEU A 90 -0.38 -11.86 7.41
N LEU A 91 0.41 -12.71 6.76
CA LEU A 91 0.31 -12.97 5.32
C LEU A 91 -1.08 -13.49 4.96
N ILE A 92 -1.56 -14.51 5.65
CA ILE A 92 -2.90 -15.08 5.42
C ILE A 92 -3.99 -14.02 5.61
N SER A 93 -3.83 -13.14 6.60
CA SER A 93 -4.81 -12.10 6.93
C SER A 93 -4.80 -10.91 5.97
N THR A 94 -3.73 -10.71 5.19
CA THR A 94 -3.53 -9.50 4.36
C THR A 94 -3.25 -9.76 2.88
N ALA A 95 -3.05 -11.01 2.48
CA ALA A 95 -2.62 -11.37 1.13
C ALA A 95 -3.59 -10.83 0.05
N GLY A 96 -3.04 -10.04 -0.88
CA GLY A 96 -3.73 -9.58 -2.09
C GLY A 96 -4.84 -8.53 -1.89
N LEU A 97 -5.18 -8.21 -0.65
CA LEU A 97 -6.32 -7.33 -0.33
C LEU A 97 -6.09 -5.85 -0.68
N PRO A 98 -4.93 -5.22 -0.40
CA PRO A 98 -4.74 -3.80 -0.69
C PRO A 98 -4.89 -3.48 -2.18
N VAL A 99 -4.31 -4.32 -3.04
CA VAL A 99 -4.34 -4.14 -4.51
C VAL A 99 -5.75 -4.37 -5.06
N ALA A 100 -6.47 -5.37 -4.53
CA ALA A 100 -7.86 -5.60 -4.91
C ALA A 100 -8.75 -4.41 -4.53
N ILE A 101 -8.58 -3.86 -3.33
CA ILE A 101 -9.32 -2.69 -2.84
C ILE A 101 -9.01 -1.46 -3.67
N ALA A 102 -7.73 -1.20 -3.97
CA ALA A 102 -7.32 -0.06 -4.78
C ALA A 102 -8.00 -0.08 -6.17
N ARG A 103 -8.02 -1.25 -6.83
CA ARG A 103 -8.69 -1.43 -8.13
C ARG A 103 -10.19 -1.20 -8.06
N GLU A 104 -10.85 -1.73 -7.04
CA GLU A 104 -12.30 -1.63 -6.88
C GLU A 104 -12.72 -0.19 -6.57
N VAL A 105 -11.95 0.53 -5.74
CA VAL A 105 -12.14 1.95 -5.42
C VAL A 105 -11.98 2.81 -6.67
N ALA A 106 -10.89 2.61 -7.44
CA ALA A 106 -10.66 3.36 -8.68
C ALA A 106 -11.77 3.12 -9.72
N HIS A 107 -12.26 1.89 -9.83
CA HIS A 107 -13.33 1.52 -10.77
C HIS A 107 -14.65 2.24 -10.48
N TYR A 108 -15.12 2.27 -9.22
CA TYR A 108 -16.36 2.97 -8.87
C TYR A 108 -16.22 4.49 -8.86
N ASN A 109 -15.04 5.01 -8.48
CA ASN A 109 -14.77 6.44 -8.56
C ASN A 109 -14.79 6.93 -10.01
N ALA A 110 -14.24 6.14 -10.96
CA ALA A 110 -14.29 6.46 -12.38
C ALA A 110 -15.73 6.50 -12.96
N MET A 111 -16.67 5.78 -12.34
CA MET A 111 -18.10 5.80 -12.69
C MET A 111 -18.89 6.91 -11.99
N GLY A 112 -18.26 7.70 -11.13
CA GLY A 112 -18.90 8.81 -10.39
C GLY A 112 -19.77 8.37 -9.21
N ASP A 113 -19.69 7.10 -8.78
CA ASP A 113 -20.43 6.59 -7.61
C ASP A 113 -19.51 6.37 -6.40
N GLU A 114 -19.00 7.47 -5.86
CA GLU A 114 -18.14 7.48 -4.66
C GLU A 114 -18.87 6.91 -3.43
N ASN A 115 -20.20 7.01 -3.39
CA ASN A 115 -21.00 6.49 -2.27
C ASN A 115 -20.95 4.96 -2.21
N LEU A 116 -20.99 4.29 -3.37
CA LEU A 116 -20.84 2.84 -3.45
C LEU A 116 -19.43 2.39 -3.09
N SER A 117 -18.41 3.09 -3.59
CA SER A 117 -16.99 2.86 -3.25
C SER A 117 -16.75 2.89 -1.74
N ASN A 118 -17.22 3.96 -1.07
CA ASN A 118 -17.09 4.13 0.38
C ASN A 118 -17.83 3.06 1.18
N ARG A 119 -19.04 2.67 0.75
CA ARG A 119 -19.80 1.59 1.38
C ARG A 119 -19.05 0.27 1.26
N LEU A 120 -18.50 -0.04 0.11
CA LEU A 120 -17.77 -1.29 -0.11
C LEU A 120 -16.53 -1.39 0.77
N VAL A 121 -15.72 -0.32 0.79
CA VAL A 121 -14.52 -0.22 1.63
C VAL A 121 -14.86 -0.41 3.10
N ARG A 122 -15.97 0.16 3.57
CA ARG A 122 -16.45 -0.02 4.95
C ARG A 122 -16.79 -1.48 5.27
N HIS A 123 -17.45 -2.21 4.36
CA HIS A 123 -17.75 -3.63 4.58
C HIS A 123 -16.46 -4.47 4.61
N ILE A 124 -15.52 -4.21 3.70
CA ILE A 124 -14.22 -4.88 3.67
C ILE A 124 -13.43 -4.58 4.95
N PHE A 125 -13.47 -3.34 5.44
CA PHE A 125 -12.84 -2.95 6.70
C PHE A 125 -13.40 -3.74 7.89
N ILE A 126 -14.73 -3.83 8.03
CA ILE A 126 -15.37 -4.60 9.10
C ILE A 126 -15.00 -6.08 9.00
N PHE A 127 -15.00 -6.64 7.79
CA PHE A 127 -14.57 -8.01 7.54
C PHE A 127 -13.10 -8.23 7.95
N MET A 128 -12.21 -7.30 7.64
CA MET A 128 -10.78 -7.37 8.02
C MET A 128 -10.54 -7.23 9.51
N VAL A 129 -11.32 -6.40 10.20
CA VAL A 129 -11.30 -6.35 11.67
C VAL A 129 -11.72 -7.71 12.25
N GLY A 130 -12.79 -8.31 11.73
CA GLY A 130 -13.21 -9.65 12.12
C GLY A 130 -12.15 -10.72 11.86
N LEU A 131 -11.53 -10.70 10.67
CA LEU A 131 -10.44 -11.61 10.31
C LEU A 131 -9.22 -11.43 11.23
N GLY A 132 -8.84 -10.19 11.52
CA GLY A 132 -7.77 -9.86 12.46
C GLY A 132 -8.05 -10.38 13.87
N ILE A 133 -9.28 -10.23 14.38
CA ILE A 133 -9.71 -10.79 15.67
C ILE A 133 -9.57 -12.32 15.67
N VAL A 134 -10.06 -12.98 14.63
CA VAL A 134 -9.99 -14.46 14.52
C VAL A 134 -8.54 -14.92 14.44
N ALA A 135 -7.73 -14.32 13.57
CA ALA A 135 -6.32 -14.69 13.40
C ALA A 135 -5.50 -14.43 14.66
N ALA A 136 -5.69 -13.28 15.30
CA ALA A 136 -5.06 -12.95 16.58
C ALA A 136 -5.50 -13.92 17.69
N GLY A 137 -6.79 -14.24 17.77
CA GLY A 137 -7.32 -15.20 18.75
C GLY A 137 -6.75 -16.61 18.56
N VAL A 138 -6.70 -17.10 17.32
CA VAL A 138 -6.10 -18.39 16.98
C VAL A 138 -4.61 -18.41 17.35
N MET A 139 -3.85 -17.36 17.01
CA MET A 139 -2.44 -17.29 17.38
C MET A 139 -2.24 -17.18 18.89
N TYR A 140 -3.05 -16.38 19.60
CA TYR A 140 -2.93 -16.17 21.04
C TYR A 140 -3.21 -17.44 21.84
N ILE A 141 -4.28 -18.17 21.49
CA ILE A 141 -4.66 -19.43 22.13
C ILE A 141 -3.71 -20.56 21.70
N GLY A 142 -3.30 -20.57 20.42
CA GLY A 142 -2.37 -21.56 19.87
C GLY A 142 -0.91 -21.34 20.24
N ALA A 143 -0.54 -20.18 20.80
CA ALA A 143 0.83 -19.81 21.15
C ALA A 143 1.58 -20.86 21.98
N PRO A 144 1.01 -21.46 23.05
CA PRO A 144 1.73 -22.47 23.84
C PRO A 144 2.06 -23.73 23.02
N ALA A 145 1.14 -24.18 22.17
CA ALA A 145 1.34 -25.36 21.32
C ALA A 145 2.40 -25.08 20.25
N LEU A 146 2.30 -23.93 19.59
CA LEU A 146 3.25 -23.50 18.56
C LEU A 146 4.66 -23.30 19.15
N ALA A 147 4.76 -22.69 20.33
CA ALA A 147 6.02 -22.48 21.01
C ALA A 147 6.69 -23.80 21.45
N ALA A 148 5.90 -24.77 21.91
CA ALA A 148 6.38 -26.11 22.23
C ALA A 148 6.90 -26.84 20.99
N MET A 149 6.20 -26.74 19.85
CA MET A 149 6.64 -27.32 18.57
C MET A 149 7.92 -26.66 18.04
N SER A 150 8.11 -25.36 18.28
CA SER A 150 9.30 -24.61 17.86
C SER A 150 10.49 -24.71 18.81
N GLY A 151 10.34 -25.35 19.97
CA GLY A 151 11.41 -25.53 20.96
C GLY A 151 11.76 -24.29 21.79
N GLY A 152 10.94 -23.23 21.74
CA GLY A 152 11.20 -21.96 22.45
C GLY A 152 10.52 -21.84 23.82
N GLY A 153 9.73 -22.84 24.22
CA GLY A 153 9.15 -22.94 25.57
C GLY A 153 8.23 -21.78 25.97
N GLU A 154 8.20 -21.47 27.26
CA GLU A 154 7.30 -20.47 27.85
C GLU A 154 7.65 -19.04 27.39
N ASN A 155 8.94 -18.71 27.29
CA ASN A 155 9.41 -17.40 26.82
C ASN A 155 8.91 -17.09 25.39
N LEU A 156 8.92 -18.09 24.49
CA LEU A 156 8.39 -17.92 23.14
C LEU A 156 6.87 -17.74 23.14
N THR A 157 6.16 -18.36 24.08
CA THR A 157 4.70 -18.20 24.22
C THR A 157 4.34 -16.74 24.52
N GLU A 158 5.07 -16.09 25.41
CA GLU A 158 4.87 -14.67 25.74
C GLU A 158 5.15 -13.75 24.56
N VAL A 159 6.25 -14.02 23.84
CA VAL A 159 6.59 -13.29 22.61
C VAL A 159 5.50 -13.44 21.56
N MET A 160 4.99 -14.65 21.32
CA MET A 160 3.92 -14.88 20.36
C MET A 160 2.60 -14.21 20.75
N ARG A 161 2.25 -14.20 22.05
CA ARG A 161 1.06 -13.51 22.54
C ARG A 161 1.16 -12.00 22.34
N SER A 162 2.32 -11.40 22.59
CA SER A 162 2.52 -9.96 22.34
C SER A 162 2.43 -9.64 20.84
N LEU A 163 2.96 -10.49 19.97
CA LEU A 163 2.86 -10.34 18.50
C LEU A 163 1.43 -10.54 17.97
N SER A 164 0.60 -11.37 18.61
CA SER A 164 -0.78 -11.59 18.16
C SER A 164 -1.62 -10.31 18.21
N LEU A 165 -1.32 -9.38 19.12
CA LEU A 165 -2.01 -8.09 19.22
C LEU A 165 -1.79 -7.23 17.96
N ALA A 166 -0.62 -7.34 17.33
CA ALA A 166 -0.35 -6.66 16.07
C ALA A 166 -1.27 -7.17 14.94
N ILE A 167 -1.53 -8.48 14.88
CA ILE A 167 -2.39 -9.11 13.86
C ILE A 167 -3.83 -8.59 13.92
N LEU A 168 -4.28 -8.10 15.07
CA LEU A 168 -5.58 -7.47 15.21
C LEU A 168 -5.70 -6.19 14.35
N ILE A 169 -4.61 -5.43 14.23
CA ILE A 169 -4.61 -4.07 13.68
C ILE A 169 -4.17 -4.05 12.21
N PHE A 170 -3.15 -4.84 11.86
CA PHE A 170 -2.52 -4.74 10.53
C PHE A 170 -3.45 -5.08 9.33
N PRO A 171 -4.38 -6.06 9.41
CA PRO A 171 -5.33 -6.32 8.34
C PRO A 171 -6.29 -5.16 8.08
N ALA A 172 -6.82 -4.54 9.14
CA ALA A 172 -7.65 -3.34 9.00
C ALA A 172 -6.85 -2.17 8.41
N MET A 173 -5.59 -2.00 8.83
CA MET A 173 -4.70 -0.99 8.24
C MET A 173 -4.36 -1.26 6.77
N SER A 174 -4.38 -2.52 6.31
CA SER A 174 -4.12 -2.83 4.90
C SER A 174 -5.26 -2.32 4.00
N VAL A 175 -6.50 -2.31 4.48
CA VAL A 175 -7.66 -1.74 3.79
C VAL A 175 -7.53 -0.24 3.64
N ILE A 176 -7.18 0.46 4.73
CA ILE A 176 -6.99 1.92 4.72
C ILE A 176 -5.91 2.30 3.71
N ARG A 177 -4.78 1.57 3.71
CA ARG A 177 -3.72 1.78 2.71
C ARG A 177 -4.21 1.54 1.29
N GLY A 178 -4.94 0.46 1.03
CA GLY A 178 -5.50 0.16 -0.30
C GLY A 178 -6.49 1.22 -0.78
N TYR A 179 -7.34 1.73 0.11
CA TYR A 179 -8.28 2.81 -0.18
C TYR A 179 -7.55 4.09 -0.59
N PHE A 180 -6.56 4.53 0.18
CA PHE A 180 -5.78 5.72 -0.17
C PHE A 180 -4.93 5.53 -1.43
N GLN A 181 -4.45 4.31 -1.71
CA GLN A 181 -3.78 4.01 -2.98
C GLN A 181 -4.74 4.20 -4.16
N GLY A 182 -5.95 3.62 -4.09
CA GLY A 182 -6.95 3.74 -5.16
C GLY A 182 -7.58 5.13 -5.33
N LEU A 183 -7.40 6.05 -4.38
CA LEU A 183 -7.78 7.46 -4.54
C LEU A 183 -6.73 8.29 -5.29
N ASN A 184 -5.48 7.86 -5.29
CA ASN A 184 -4.34 8.59 -5.85
C ASN A 184 -3.80 7.96 -7.16
N ASP A 185 -4.40 6.85 -7.62
CA ASP A 185 -4.19 6.20 -8.93
C ASP A 185 -5.29 6.61 -9.91
#